data_AF-A0A1F2TP37-F1
#
_entry.id   AF-A0A1F2TP37-F1
#
_cell.length_a   1.000
_cell.length_b   1.000
_cell.length_c   1.000
_cell.angle_alpha   90.00
_cell.angle_beta   90.00
_cell.angle_gamma   90.00
#
_symmetry.space_group_name_H-M   'P 1'
#
loop_
_entity.id
_entity.type
_entity.pdbx_description
1 polymer ?
#
loop_
_entity_poly.entity_id
_entity_poly.type
_entity_poly.pdbx_seq_one_letter_code
_entity_poly.pdbx_strand_id
1 'polypeptide(L)'
;MVEYTGIESNVKEKDGMKARRTTLQLVTIAILAGAACTGGPEPPPFKPVADVKQLMNAVIDPAADEIWDATGWIVTAQGEEERKPKNDEEWAAVRNDAIALTEAGNLLMMAPRAKDGGEWMQRSRELVDTGTAAWRAADAKDVQKLFDAGGEVYVACTNCHQKYIDEIVNAK
;
A
#
# COMPACT_ATOMS: atom_id res chain seq x y z
N MET A 1 -76.36 -57.30 22.32
CA MET A 1 -76.19 -56.89 23.73
C MET A 1 -74.80 -56.25 23.78
N VAL A 2 -74.65 -54.93 23.58
CA VAL A 2 -74.78 -53.84 24.59
C VAL A 2 -73.82 -54.17 25.75
N GLU A 3 -72.75 -53.43 26.08
CA GLU A 3 -72.64 -51.97 26.24
C GLU A 3 -71.16 -51.49 26.34
N TYR A 4 -71.02 -50.17 26.47
CA TYR A 4 -69.86 -49.28 26.37
C TYR A 4 -69.17 -49.02 27.74
N THR A 5 -67.97 -48.40 27.71
CA THR A 5 -67.32 -47.48 28.68
C THR A 5 -65.96 -47.89 29.29
N GLY A 6 -65.03 -46.91 29.33
CA GLY A 6 -63.87 -46.89 30.25
C GLY A 6 -62.67 -46.05 29.77
N ILE A 7 -62.64 -44.77 30.13
CA ILE A 7 -61.58 -43.76 29.86
C ILE A 7 -60.53 -43.79 30.99
N GLU A 8 -59.30 -43.34 30.70
CA GLU A 8 -58.41 -42.44 31.50
C GLU A 8 -56.96 -42.89 31.68
N SER A 9 -56.05 -42.28 30.91
CA SER A 9 -54.62 -42.28 31.17
C SER A 9 -54.27 -41.17 32.16
N ASN A 10 -53.73 -41.54 33.31
CA ASN A 10 -53.33 -40.65 34.39
C ASN A 10 -51.80 -40.61 34.46
N VAL A 11 -51.15 -39.55 33.96
CA VAL A 11 -49.71 -39.30 34.20
C VAL A 11 -49.55 -37.90 34.75
N LYS A 12 -49.20 -37.86 36.03
CA LYS A 12 -48.91 -36.68 36.83
C LYS A 12 -47.67 -35.95 36.33
N GLU A 13 -47.83 -34.65 36.19
CA GLU A 13 -46.81 -33.63 36.13
C GLU A 13 -45.94 -33.62 37.41
N LYS A 14 -44.61 -33.58 37.23
CA LYS A 14 -43.64 -33.19 38.28
C LYS A 14 -42.52 -32.33 37.68
N ASP A 15 -42.82 -31.05 37.57
CA ASP A 15 -42.10 -29.94 38.18
C ASP A 15 -40.55 -29.91 38.12
N GLY A 16 -40.04 -29.11 37.18
CA GLY A 16 -39.33 -27.86 37.49
C GLY A 16 -38.18 -27.86 38.49
N MET A 17 -36.98 -28.33 38.13
CA MET A 17 -35.73 -27.85 38.77
C MET A 17 -34.43 -28.24 38.03
N LYS A 18 -34.25 -27.89 36.74
CA LYS A 18 -32.93 -28.09 36.07
C LYS A 18 -32.45 -26.97 35.15
N ALA A 19 -33.23 -25.92 34.93
CA ALA A 19 -32.91 -24.91 33.91
C ALA A 19 -32.17 -23.66 34.42
N ARG A 20 -31.74 -23.61 35.70
CA ARG A 20 -31.21 -22.36 36.30
C ARG A 20 -29.72 -22.36 36.66
N ARG A 21 -29.02 -23.50 36.52
CA ARG A 21 -27.58 -23.61 36.82
C ARG A 21 -26.67 -23.61 35.59
N THR A 22 -27.19 -23.89 34.40
CA THR A 22 -26.39 -23.98 33.17
C THR A 22 -26.24 -22.63 32.46
N THR A 23 -27.09 -21.64 32.77
CA THR A 23 -27.10 -20.34 32.08
C THR A 23 -26.00 -19.39 32.56
N LEU A 24 -25.47 -19.56 33.79
CA LEU A 24 -24.49 -18.63 34.35
C LEU A 24 -23.04 -18.91 33.89
N GLN A 25 -22.72 -20.14 33.46
CA GLN A 25 -21.38 -20.48 32.97
C GLN A 25 -21.14 -20.12 31.49
N LEU A 26 -22.19 -19.94 30.70
CA LEU A 26 -22.07 -19.54 29.29
C LEU A 26 -21.87 -18.03 29.11
N VAL A 27 -22.28 -17.21 30.09
CA VAL A 27 -22.11 -15.75 30.04
C VAL A 27 -20.67 -15.34 30.39
N THR A 28 -19.95 -16.12 31.20
CA THR A 28 -18.58 -15.79 31.63
C THR A 28 -17.52 -16.08 30.57
N ILE A 29 -17.73 -17.06 29.68
CA ILE A 29 -16.79 -17.37 28.59
C ILE A 29 -16.92 -16.36 27.44
N ALA A 30 -18.12 -15.80 27.21
CA ALA A 30 -18.33 -14.80 26.16
C ALA A 30 -17.69 -13.43 26.47
N ILE A 31 -17.44 -13.11 27.74
CA ILE A 31 -16.86 -11.82 28.15
C ILE A 31 -15.32 -11.81 28.03
N LEU A 32 -14.65 -12.97 28.11
CA LEU A 32 -13.18 -13.03 27.91
C LEU A 32 -12.73 -13.03 26.44
N ALA A 33 -13.63 -13.30 25.49
CA ALA A 33 -13.30 -13.29 24.06
C ALA A 33 -13.32 -11.88 23.43
N GLY A 34 -13.90 -10.89 24.11
CA GLY A 34 -14.06 -9.52 23.58
C GLY A 34 -12.86 -8.59 23.78
N ALA A 35 -11.86 -8.98 24.59
CA ALA A 35 -10.75 -8.10 24.98
C ALA A 35 -9.51 -8.19 24.07
N ALA A 36 -9.52 -9.03 23.04
CA ALA A 36 -8.34 -9.29 22.19
C ALA A 36 -8.25 -8.44 20.91
N CYS A 37 -9.23 -7.56 20.64
CA CYS A 37 -9.36 -6.89 19.34
C CYS A 37 -9.16 -5.37 19.38
N THR A 38 -8.24 -4.82 20.19
CA THR A 38 -7.86 -3.40 20.08
C THR A 38 -6.40 -3.18 20.46
N GLY A 39 -5.50 -3.27 19.49
CA GLY A 39 -4.11 -2.89 19.68
C GLY A 39 -3.15 -3.74 18.87
N GLY A 40 -3.05 -3.45 17.58
CA GLY A 40 -1.85 -3.86 16.83
C GLY A 40 -0.59 -3.24 17.46
N PRO A 41 0.61 -3.72 17.12
CA PRO A 41 1.85 -3.09 17.54
C PRO A 41 1.81 -1.58 17.23
N GLU A 42 2.29 -0.76 18.18
CA GLU A 42 2.48 0.66 17.91
C GLU A 42 3.37 0.82 16.67
N PRO A 43 3.04 1.71 15.72
CA PRO A 43 3.91 1.99 14.60
C PRO A 43 5.31 2.31 15.10
N PRO A 44 6.38 1.88 14.40
CA PRO A 44 7.73 2.27 14.78
C PRO A 44 7.82 3.79 14.96
N PRO A 45 8.62 4.30 15.92
CA PRO A 45 8.65 5.71 16.30
C PRO A 45 9.40 6.55 15.27
N PHE A 46 8.87 6.60 14.05
CA PHE A 46 9.47 7.32 12.95
C PHE A 46 9.47 8.83 13.22
N LYS A 47 10.55 9.50 12.84
CA LYS A 47 10.71 10.95 12.95
C LYS A 47 10.95 11.55 11.55
N PRO A 48 9.90 11.88 10.80
CA PRO A 48 10.05 12.57 9.52
C PRO A 48 10.69 13.94 9.74
N VAL A 49 11.82 14.18 9.09
CA VAL A 49 12.59 15.44 9.21
C VAL A 49 12.27 16.44 8.10
N ALA A 50 12.14 15.95 6.87
CA ALA A 50 11.81 16.74 5.69
C ALA A 50 10.28 16.83 5.51
N ASP A 51 9.79 17.99 5.08
CA ASP A 51 8.43 18.13 4.56
C ASP A 51 8.28 17.47 3.17
N VAL A 52 7.08 17.52 2.59
CA VAL A 52 6.81 16.93 1.26
C VAL A 52 7.69 17.55 0.19
N LYS A 53 7.79 18.89 0.13
CA LYS A 53 8.51 19.59 -0.93
C LYS A 53 10.01 19.32 -0.85
N GLN A 54 10.55 19.31 0.37
CA GLN A 54 11.94 18.94 0.62
C GLN A 54 12.24 17.50 0.23
N LEU A 55 11.34 16.55 0.55
CA LEU A 55 11.50 15.15 0.16
C LEU A 55 11.42 14.98 -1.36
N MET A 56 10.49 15.68 -2.02
CA MET A 56 10.37 15.67 -3.48
C MET A 56 11.67 16.13 -4.12
N ASN A 57 12.11 17.34 -3.79
CA ASN A 57 13.26 17.97 -4.42
C ASN A 57 14.60 17.28 -4.10
N ALA A 58 14.76 16.70 -2.90
CA ALA A 58 16.05 16.20 -2.44
C ALA A 58 16.27 14.70 -2.69
N VAL A 59 15.21 13.94 -2.94
CA VAL A 59 15.29 12.48 -3.09
C VAL A 59 14.50 12.00 -4.30
N ILE A 60 13.23 12.38 -4.43
CA ILE A 60 12.35 11.81 -5.45
C ILE A 60 12.70 12.35 -6.84
N ASP A 61 12.81 13.67 -7.00
CA ASP A 61 13.14 14.31 -8.27
C ASP A 61 14.50 13.83 -8.81
N PRO A 62 15.63 13.91 -8.06
CA PRO A 62 16.92 13.45 -8.60
C PRO A 62 16.94 11.95 -8.89
N ALA A 63 16.22 11.13 -8.13
CA ALA A 63 16.15 9.70 -8.39
C ALA A 63 15.34 9.37 -9.65
N ALA A 64 14.27 10.12 -9.91
CA ALA A 64 13.49 9.99 -11.14
C ALA A 64 14.28 10.49 -12.35
N ASP A 65 15.01 11.60 -12.20
CA ASP A 65 15.92 12.13 -13.24
C ASP A 65 16.94 11.08 -13.66
N GLU A 66 17.58 10.38 -12.71
CA GLU A 66 18.54 9.31 -13.04
C GLU A 66 17.89 8.17 -13.84
N ILE A 67 16.66 7.74 -13.49
CA ILE A 67 15.93 6.72 -14.25
C ILE A 67 15.64 7.20 -15.69
N TRP A 68 15.21 8.46 -15.85
CA TRP A 68 14.89 9.02 -17.16
C TRP A 68 16.14 9.27 -18.01
N ASP A 69 17.22 9.73 -17.39
CA ASP A 69 18.49 10.01 -18.07
C ASP A 69 19.29 8.75 -18.40
N ALA A 70 19.02 7.64 -17.73
CA ALA A 70 19.65 6.36 -18.02
C ALA A 70 19.39 5.87 -19.45
N THR A 71 18.17 6.06 -19.98
CA THR A 71 17.75 5.46 -21.26
C THR A 71 17.13 6.48 -22.19
N GLY A 72 17.22 6.28 -23.51
CA GLY A 72 16.56 7.14 -24.49
C GLY A 72 17.23 7.14 -25.85
N TRP A 73 16.80 8.06 -26.72
CA TRP A 73 17.38 8.24 -28.05
C TRP A 73 17.82 9.70 -28.21
N ILE A 74 19.02 9.90 -28.73
CA ILE A 74 19.55 11.22 -29.08
C ILE A 74 19.66 11.35 -30.59
N VAL A 75 19.16 12.46 -31.13
CA VAL A 75 19.32 12.80 -32.55
C VAL A 75 20.65 13.52 -32.74
N THR A 76 21.55 12.92 -33.52
CA THR A 76 22.86 13.47 -33.86
C THR A 76 22.92 13.84 -35.34
N ALA A 77 24.00 14.50 -35.77
CA ALA A 77 24.23 14.77 -37.19
C ALA A 77 24.44 13.49 -38.02
N GLN A 78 24.73 12.36 -37.36
CA GLN A 78 25.02 11.06 -37.97
C GLN A 78 23.81 10.11 -37.94
N GLY A 79 22.71 10.48 -37.26
CA GLY A 79 21.52 9.65 -37.08
C GLY A 79 21.07 9.60 -35.62
N GLU A 80 20.19 8.65 -35.30
CA GLU A 80 19.74 8.40 -33.93
C GLU A 80 20.71 7.47 -33.20
N GLU A 81 21.11 7.83 -31.98
CA GLU A 81 21.90 6.97 -31.10
C GLU A 81 21.11 6.62 -29.83
N GLU A 82 21.16 5.35 -29.44
CA GLU A 82 20.55 4.87 -28.19
C GLU A 82 21.43 5.24 -26.99
N ARG A 83 20.87 6.00 -26.05
CA ARG A 83 21.44 6.26 -24.73
C ARG A 83 21.10 5.11 -23.80
N LYS A 84 22.12 4.54 -23.16
CA LYS A 84 22.00 3.50 -22.13
C LYS A 84 23.24 3.45 -21.23
N PRO A 85 23.14 2.89 -20.01
CA PRO A 85 24.30 2.69 -19.16
C PRO A 85 25.32 1.74 -19.81
N LYS A 86 26.60 2.11 -19.75
CA LYS A 86 27.69 1.47 -20.51
C LYS A 86 28.50 0.48 -19.70
N ASN A 87 28.46 0.58 -18.38
CA ASN A 87 29.27 -0.21 -17.46
C ASN A 87 28.50 -0.49 -16.17
N ASP A 88 29.08 -1.34 -15.32
CA ASP A 88 28.45 -1.79 -14.09
C ASP A 88 28.23 -0.67 -13.07
N GLU A 89 29.08 0.37 -13.10
CA GLU A 89 28.95 1.53 -12.22
C GLU A 89 27.74 2.38 -12.61
N GLU A 90 27.55 2.67 -13.90
CA GLU A 90 26.38 3.39 -14.40
C GLU A 90 25.10 2.59 -14.15
N TRP A 91 25.08 1.27 -14.38
CA TRP A 91 23.93 0.44 -14.02
C TRP A 91 23.65 0.42 -12.51
N ALA A 92 24.69 0.44 -11.69
CA ALA A 92 24.55 0.50 -10.24
C ALA A 92 23.98 1.85 -9.78
N ALA A 93 24.36 2.97 -10.41
CA ALA A 93 23.81 4.28 -10.11
C ALA A 93 22.29 4.29 -10.30
N VAL A 94 21.83 3.96 -11.50
CA VAL A 94 20.38 3.87 -11.83
C VAL A 94 19.64 2.93 -10.88
N ARG A 95 20.23 1.76 -10.57
CA ARG A 95 19.63 0.79 -9.63
C ARG A 95 19.47 1.40 -8.24
N ASN A 96 20.49 2.10 -7.74
CA ASN A 96 20.48 2.70 -6.41
C ASN A 96 19.44 3.83 -6.33
N ASP A 97 19.35 4.66 -7.36
CA ASP A 97 18.36 5.74 -7.42
C ASP A 97 16.94 5.22 -7.58
N ALA A 98 16.72 4.14 -8.35
CA ALA A 98 15.42 3.49 -8.41
C ALA A 98 14.96 2.92 -7.06
N ILE A 99 15.89 2.41 -6.24
CA ILE A 99 15.60 2.02 -4.85
C ILE A 99 15.25 3.25 -4.01
N ALA A 100 16.01 4.35 -4.15
CA ALA A 100 15.72 5.59 -3.43
C ALA A 100 14.32 6.13 -3.77
N LEU A 101 13.93 6.11 -5.04
CA LEU A 101 12.59 6.51 -5.49
C LEU A 101 11.50 5.62 -4.88
N THR A 102 11.71 4.30 -4.94
CA THR A 102 10.78 3.31 -4.37
C THR A 102 10.55 3.55 -2.88
N GLU A 103 11.62 3.68 -2.11
CA GLU A 103 11.52 3.88 -0.67
C GLU A 103 10.99 5.28 -0.32
N ALA A 104 11.27 6.29 -1.13
CA ALA A 104 10.71 7.62 -0.94
C ALA A 104 9.18 7.65 -1.12
N GLY A 105 8.62 6.76 -1.95
CA GLY A 105 7.17 6.54 -2.00
C GLY A 105 6.59 6.11 -0.65
N ASN A 106 7.30 5.25 0.11
CA ASN A 106 6.91 4.89 1.48
C ASN A 106 7.00 6.10 2.42
N LEU A 107 8.02 6.95 2.24
CA LEU A 107 8.21 8.15 3.05
C LEU A 107 7.06 9.17 2.86
N LEU A 108 6.41 9.22 1.70
CA LEU A 108 5.23 10.07 1.47
C LEU A 108 4.00 9.60 2.24
N MET A 109 3.91 8.31 2.57
CA MET A 109 2.79 7.72 3.34
C MET A 109 2.93 7.92 4.86
N MET A 110 4.03 8.50 5.34
CA MET A 110 4.26 8.73 6.76
C MET A 110 3.61 10.04 7.22
N ALA A 111 2.98 10.04 8.40
CA ALA A 111 2.56 11.29 9.04
C ALA A 111 3.79 12.17 9.36
N PRO A 112 3.74 13.50 9.17
CA PRO A 112 2.58 14.30 8.78
C PRO A 112 2.46 14.54 7.26
N ARG A 113 3.27 13.88 6.42
CA ARG A 113 3.25 14.06 4.95
C ARG A 113 2.00 13.44 4.33
N ALA A 114 1.54 12.32 4.87
CA ALA A 114 0.34 11.63 4.44
C ALA A 114 -0.87 12.59 4.42
N LYS A 115 -1.57 12.64 3.28
CA LYS A 115 -2.80 13.41 3.11
C LYS A 115 -3.99 12.45 2.96
N ASP A 116 -5.19 12.93 3.28
CA ASP A 116 -6.53 12.35 3.03
C ASP A 116 -6.83 10.86 3.32
N GLY A 117 -5.84 10.03 3.65
CA GLY A 117 -5.97 8.59 3.89
C GLY A 117 -6.40 7.77 2.66
N GLY A 118 -6.59 8.39 1.50
CA GLY A 118 -7.22 7.79 0.33
C GLY A 118 -6.29 7.86 -0.87
N GLU A 119 -6.59 8.77 -1.80
CA GLU A 119 -5.88 8.85 -3.08
C GLU A 119 -4.41 9.20 -2.89
N TRP A 120 -4.02 9.98 -1.88
CA TRP A 120 -2.60 10.21 -1.58
C TRP A 120 -1.85 8.91 -1.32
N MET A 121 -2.46 8.03 -0.53
CA MET A 121 -1.90 6.73 -0.19
C MET A 121 -1.84 5.82 -1.44
N GLN A 122 -2.85 5.90 -2.29
CA GLN A 122 -2.85 5.21 -3.58
C GLN A 122 -1.71 5.67 -4.47
N ARG A 123 -1.59 6.98 -4.73
CA ARG A 123 -0.55 7.54 -5.61
C ARG A 123 0.86 7.30 -5.07
N SER A 124 1.03 7.35 -3.75
CA SER A 124 2.30 7.01 -3.12
C SER A 124 2.70 5.55 -3.34
N ARG A 125 1.75 4.60 -3.27
CA ARG A 125 2.01 3.19 -3.61
C ARG A 125 2.27 2.98 -5.09
N GLU A 126 1.57 3.69 -5.97
CA GLU A 126 1.84 3.65 -7.42
C GLU A 126 3.30 4.06 -7.70
N LEU A 127 3.84 5.05 -6.99
CA LEU A 127 5.26 5.42 -7.09
C LEU A 127 6.21 4.33 -6.57
N VAL A 128 5.86 3.64 -5.47
CA VAL A 128 6.61 2.48 -4.96
C VAL A 128 6.66 1.37 -6.00
N ASP A 129 5.51 1.07 -6.63
CA ASP A 129 5.37 -0.03 -7.58
C ASP A 129 6.15 0.24 -8.88
N THR A 130 6.05 1.46 -9.43
CA THR A 130 6.78 1.83 -10.67
C THR A 130 8.27 2.01 -10.42
N GLY A 131 8.67 2.56 -9.27
CA GLY A 131 10.06 2.57 -8.83
C GLY A 131 10.64 1.15 -8.69
N THR A 132 9.86 0.21 -8.18
CA THR A 132 10.27 -1.20 -8.08
C THR A 132 10.47 -1.82 -9.45
N ALA A 133 9.62 -1.48 -10.44
CA ALA A 133 9.80 -1.93 -11.82
C ALA A 133 11.10 -1.38 -12.42
N ALA A 134 11.39 -0.09 -12.24
CA ALA A 134 12.64 0.53 -12.67
C ALA A 134 13.86 -0.11 -12.00
N TRP A 135 13.80 -0.37 -10.69
CA TRP A 135 14.86 -1.06 -9.95
C TRP A 135 15.16 -2.43 -10.55
N ARG A 136 14.12 -3.24 -10.77
CA ARG A 136 14.29 -4.59 -11.35
C ARG A 136 14.83 -4.55 -12.77
N ALA A 137 14.43 -3.56 -13.58
CA ALA A 137 14.96 -3.38 -14.92
C ALA A 137 16.45 -3.00 -14.90
N ALA A 138 16.84 -2.09 -14.00
CA ALA A 138 18.24 -1.69 -13.81
C ALA A 138 19.11 -2.86 -13.31
N ASP A 139 18.61 -3.64 -12.36
CA ASP A 139 19.33 -4.82 -11.84
C ASP A 139 19.53 -5.90 -12.93
N ALA A 140 18.51 -6.09 -13.78
CA ALA A 140 18.58 -6.98 -14.92
C ALA A 140 19.36 -6.41 -16.12
N LYS A 141 19.79 -5.15 -16.07
CA LYS A 141 20.40 -4.40 -17.18
C LYS A 141 19.54 -4.41 -18.45
N ASP A 142 18.23 -4.33 -18.28
CA ASP A 142 17.25 -4.40 -19.37
C ASP A 142 16.85 -2.98 -19.80
N VAL A 143 17.45 -2.50 -20.89
CA VAL A 143 17.29 -1.12 -21.40
C VAL A 143 15.84 -0.82 -21.75
N GLN A 144 15.15 -1.73 -22.44
CA GLN A 144 13.78 -1.50 -22.87
C GLN A 144 12.84 -1.43 -21.67
N LYS A 145 12.96 -2.38 -20.72
CA LYS A 145 12.13 -2.34 -19.52
C LYS A 145 12.40 -1.11 -18.65
N LEU A 146 13.64 -0.64 -18.61
CA LEU A 146 13.99 0.56 -17.87
C LEU A 146 13.38 1.80 -18.52
N PHE A 147 13.41 1.89 -19.85
CA PHE A 147 12.72 2.94 -20.60
C PHE A 147 11.21 2.94 -20.35
N ASP A 148 10.58 1.77 -20.46
CA ASP A 148 9.13 1.61 -20.22
C ASP A 148 8.77 2.00 -18.78
N ALA A 149 9.55 1.54 -17.79
CA ALA A 149 9.37 1.91 -16.38
C ALA A 149 9.53 3.42 -16.15
N GLY A 150 10.46 4.08 -16.85
CA GLY A 150 10.58 5.55 -16.82
C GLY A 150 9.29 6.25 -17.25
N GLY A 151 8.62 5.74 -18.29
CA GLY A 151 7.31 6.22 -18.70
C GLY A 151 6.22 6.01 -17.65
N GLU A 152 6.22 4.86 -16.97
CA GLU A 152 5.29 4.56 -15.88
C GLU A 152 5.53 5.46 -14.65
N VAL A 153 6.79 5.73 -14.31
CA VAL A 153 7.15 6.70 -13.26
C VAL A 153 6.60 8.09 -13.60
N TYR A 154 6.74 8.55 -14.85
CA TYR A 154 6.17 9.83 -15.29
C TYR A 154 4.65 9.88 -15.10
N VAL A 155 3.94 8.81 -15.45
CA VAL A 155 2.49 8.71 -15.25
C VAL A 155 2.14 8.74 -13.75
N ALA A 156 2.86 8.02 -12.90
CA ALA A 156 2.66 8.03 -11.45
C ALA A 156 2.84 9.44 -10.85
N CYS A 157 3.93 10.12 -11.24
CA CYS A 157 4.20 11.50 -10.84
C CYS A 157 3.07 12.44 -11.27
N THR A 158 2.67 12.35 -12.55
CA THR A 158 1.61 13.17 -13.11
C THR A 158 0.32 12.96 -12.35
N ASN A 159 -0.16 11.71 -12.19
CA ASN A 159 -1.39 11.37 -11.45
C ASN A 159 -1.46 11.92 -10.02
N CYS A 160 -0.32 12.02 -9.33
CA CYS A 160 -0.27 12.67 -8.03
C CYS A 160 -0.31 14.21 -8.15
N HIS A 161 0.51 14.76 -9.03
CA HIS A 161 0.75 16.20 -9.16
C HIS A 161 -0.49 16.98 -9.61
N GLN A 162 -1.31 16.43 -10.52
CA GLN A 162 -2.56 17.08 -10.98
C GLN A 162 -3.58 17.29 -9.85
N LYS A 163 -3.43 16.60 -8.72
CA LYS A 163 -4.34 16.74 -7.57
C LYS A 163 -3.72 17.49 -6.40
N TYR A 164 -2.43 17.30 -6.14
CA TYR A 164 -1.81 17.74 -4.88
C TYR A 164 -0.76 18.84 -5.00
N ILE A 165 -0.47 19.33 -6.22
CA ILE A 165 0.35 20.52 -6.46
C ILE A 165 -0.57 21.68 -6.84
N ASP A 166 -0.64 22.68 -5.95
CA ASP A 166 -1.55 23.82 -6.10
C ASP A 166 -1.26 24.62 -7.38
N GLU A 167 0.00 24.76 -7.76
CA GLU A 167 0.41 25.47 -8.97
C GLU A 167 -0.11 24.79 -10.24
N ILE A 168 -0.21 23.46 -10.25
CA ILE A 168 -0.74 22.68 -11.39
C ILE A 168 -2.26 22.72 -11.37
N VAL A 169 -2.87 22.54 -10.20
CA VAL A 169 -4.33 22.56 -10.02
C VAL A 169 -4.93 23.92 -10.39
N ASN A 170 -4.22 25.01 -10.09
CA ASN A 170 -4.72 26.38 -10.26
C ASN A 170 -4.13 27.09 -11.50
N ALA A 171 -3.35 26.40 -12.33
CA ALA A 171 -2.91 26.93 -13.61
C ALA A 171 -4.12 27.14 -14.54
N LYS A 172 -4.45 28.40 -14.80
CA LYS A 172 -5.49 28.83 -15.75
C LYS A 172 -4.86 29.35 -17.03
#